data_AF-A0A0A0N393-F1
#
_entry.id   AF-A0A0A0N393-F1
#
_cell.length_a   1.000
_cell.length_b   1.000
_cell.length_c   1.000
_cell.angle_alpha   90.00
_cell.angle_beta   90.00
_cell.angle_gamma   90.00
#
_symmetry.space_group_name_H-M   'P 1'
#
loop_
_entity.id
_entity.type
_entity.pdbx_description
1 polymer ?
#
loop_
_entity_poly.entity_id
_entity_poly.type
_entity_poly.pdbx_seq_one_letter_code
_entity_poly.pdbx_strand_id
1 'polypeptide(L)'
;MLGRTEEAEAQARRAYATEQNRRWFRAHPNGADTVAAAAKAADTARERTAEYLLATRLEQLHEQTAAHAETGTAEAVRWRDRPRELAARPLDGDTAGAVIA
;
A
#
# COMPACT_ATOMS: atom_id res chain seq x y z
N MET A 1 -12.45 -3.30 1.47
CA MET A 1 -12.89 -3.38 0.06
C MET A 1 -12.56 -2.04 -0.59
N LEU A 2 -11.57 -1.98 -1.49
CA LEU A 2 -11.04 -0.70 -2.00
C LEU A 2 -12.06 0.12 -2.81
N GLY A 3 -13.12 -0.51 -3.33
CA GLY A 3 -14.24 0.19 -3.97
C GLY A 3 -15.13 0.99 -3.01
N ARG A 4 -14.99 0.86 -1.69
CA ARG A 4 -15.73 1.65 -0.69
C ARG A 4 -14.84 2.66 0.04
N THR A 5 -13.67 2.98 -0.51
CA THR A 5 -12.87 4.09 0.03
C THR A 5 -13.55 5.41 -0.31
N GLU A 6 -13.34 6.41 0.54
CA GLU A 6 -13.87 7.75 0.31
C GLU A 6 -13.43 8.32 -1.04
N GLU A 7 -12.20 8.02 -1.45
CA GLU A 7 -11.65 8.44 -2.74
C GLU A 7 -12.37 7.78 -3.93
N ALA A 8 -12.61 6.47 -3.87
CA ALA A 8 -13.37 5.76 -4.91
C ALA A 8 -14.83 6.25 -4.98
N GLU A 9 -15.45 6.55 -3.84
CA GLU A 9 -16.78 7.15 -3.81
C GLU A 9 -16.81 8.59 -4.30
N ALA A 10 -15.80 9.40 -3.97
CA ALA A 10 -15.68 10.76 -4.47
C ALA A 10 -15.53 10.78 -5.99
N GLN A 11 -14.73 9.87 -6.55
CA GLN A 11 -14.57 9.74 -7.99
C GLN A 11 -15.86 9.23 -8.66
N ALA A 12 -16.57 8.28 -8.04
CA ALA A 12 -17.88 7.84 -8.50
C ALA A 12 -18.91 8.99 -8.54
N ARG A 13 -18.98 9.80 -7.47
CA ARG A 13 -19.86 10.99 -7.39
C ARG A 13 -19.52 12.00 -8.49
N ARG A 14 -18.23 12.25 -8.73
CA ARG A 14 -17.78 13.14 -9.82
C ARG A 14 -18.21 12.61 -11.19
N ALA A 15 -17.96 11.34 -11.48
CA ALA A 15 -18.33 10.72 -12.75
C ALA A 15 -19.85 10.77 -12.98
N TYR A 16 -20.64 10.47 -11.95
CA TYR A 16 -22.09 10.59 -11.99
C TYR A 16 -22.54 12.02 -12.30
N ALA A 17 -22.00 13.02 -11.58
CA ALA A 17 -22.31 14.43 -11.82
C ALA A 17 -21.90 14.91 -13.22
N THR A 18 -20.78 14.39 -13.77
CA THR A 18 -20.36 14.67 -15.14
C THR A 18 -21.37 14.14 -16.16
N GLU A 19 -21.89 12.93 -15.99
CA GLU A 19 -22.93 12.38 -16.86
C GLU A 19 -24.25 13.15 -16.74
N GLN A 20 -24.63 13.57 -15.53
CA GLN A 20 -25.83 14.41 -15.33
C GLN A 20 -25.77 15.75 -16.07
N ASN A 21 -24.58 16.32 -16.25
CA ASN A 21 -24.40 17.60 -16.96
C ASN A 21 -24.48 17.46 -18.48
N ARG A 22 -24.52 16.24 -19.03
CA ARG A 22 -24.61 16.03 -20.48
C ARG A 22 -25.94 16.52 -21.05
N ARG A 23 -25.89 17.00 -22.29
CA ARG A 23 -27.05 17.59 -22.99
C ARG A 23 -28.22 16.63 -23.11
N TRP A 24 -27.94 15.35 -23.38
CA TRP A 24 -28.96 14.32 -23.51
C TRP A 24 -29.57 13.93 -22.15
N PHE A 25 -28.80 13.97 -21.05
CA PHE A 25 -29.31 13.78 -19.70
C PHE A 25 -30.26 14.91 -19.31
N ARG A 26 -29.91 16.17 -19.63
CA ARG A 26 -30.80 17.32 -19.41
C ARG A 26 -32.13 17.25 -20.16
N ALA A 27 -32.18 16.58 -21.30
CA ALA A 27 -33.41 16.38 -22.05
C ALA A 27 -34.35 15.37 -21.38
N HIS A 28 -33.79 14.36 -20.70
CA HIS A 28 -34.55 13.30 -20.03
C HIS A 28 -33.88 12.92 -18.69
N PRO A 29 -33.96 13.79 -17.66
CA PRO A 29 -33.17 13.62 -16.44
C PRO A 29 -33.59 12.42 -15.59
N ASN A 30 -34.84 11.95 -15.76
CA ASN A 30 -35.39 10.79 -15.07
C ASN A 30 -35.61 9.60 -16.03
N GLY A 31 -35.07 9.68 -17.26
CA GLY A 31 -35.15 8.57 -18.20
C GLY A 31 -34.41 7.36 -17.65
N ALA A 32 -35.00 6.16 -17.74
CA ALA A 32 -34.37 4.95 -17.21
C ALA A 32 -32.96 4.74 -17.80
N ASP A 33 -32.80 4.96 -19.11
CA ASP A 33 -31.51 4.85 -19.80
C ASP A 33 -30.49 5.90 -19.33
N THR A 34 -30.97 7.09 -18.95
CA THR A 34 -30.08 8.18 -18.55
C THR A 34 -29.54 7.98 -17.14
N VAL A 35 -30.41 7.56 -16.23
CA VAL A 35 -30.04 7.14 -14.88
C VAL A 35 -29.12 5.93 -14.93
N ALA A 36 -29.41 4.93 -15.77
CA ALA A 36 -28.57 3.75 -15.94
C ALA A 36 -27.17 4.09 -16.48
N ALA A 37 -27.09 4.99 -17.46
CA ALA A 37 -25.81 5.43 -18.01
C ALA A 37 -24.96 6.19 -16.97
N ALA A 38 -25.57 7.10 -16.20
CA ALA A 38 -24.88 7.82 -15.15
C ALA A 38 -24.41 6.87 -14.02
N ALA A 39 -25.27 5.94 -13.59
CA ALA A 39 -24.91 4.92 -12.60
C ALA A 39 -23.75 4.04 -13.08
N LYS A 40 -23.80 3.57 -14.34
CA LYS A 40 -22.72 2.78 -14.94
C LYS A 40 -21.40 3.54 -14.97
N ALA A 41 -21.42 4.83 -15.30
CA ALA A 41 -20.22 5.67 -15.26
C ALA A 41 -19.65 5.80 -13.84
N ALA A 42 -20.52 5.97 -12.84
CA ALA A 42 -20.12 6.03 -11.43
C ALA A 42 -19.47 4.72 -10.96
N ASP A 43 -20.07 3.58 -11.31
CA ASP A 43 -19.56 2.25 -10.95
C ASP A 43 -18.22 1.97 -11.63
N THR A 44 -18.10 2.30 -12.92
CA THR A 44 -16.84 2.18 -13.66
C THR A 44 -15.75 3.04 -13.03
N ALA A 45 -16.07 4.28 -12.65
CA ALA A 45 -15.11 5.17 -12.01
C ALA A 45 -14.66 4.65 -10.63
N ARG A 46 -15.60 4.11 -9.84
CA ARG A 46 -15.30 3.46 -8.55
C ARG A 46 -14.35 2.28 -8.72
N GLU A 47 -14.59 1.44 -9.71
CA GLU A 47 -13.76 0.27 -10.01
C GLU A 47 -12.35 0.69 -10.42
N ARG A 48 -12.24 1.65 -11.35
CA ARG A 48 -10.93 2.19 -11.78
C ARG A 48 -10.14 2.81 -10.65
N THR A 49 -10.78 3.56 -9.77
CA THR A 49 -10.08 4.12 -8.59
C THR A 49 -9.66 3.03 -7.63
N ALA A 50 -10.46 1.99 -7.42
CA ALA A 50 -10.07 0.85 -6.58
C ALA A 50 -8.86 0.10 -7.16
N GLU A 51 -8.84 -0.13 -8.48
CA GLU A 51 -7.70 -0.72 -9.19
C GLU A 51 -6.44 0.13 -9.03
N TYR A 52 -6.54 1.45 -9.24
CA TYR A 52 -5.43 2.38 -9.07
C TYR A 52 -4.88 2.36 -7.64
N LEU A 53 -5.75 2.46 -6.64
CA LEU A 53 -5.34 2.42 -5.23
C LEU A 53 -4.66 1.11 -4.85
N LEU A 54 -5.13 -0.01 -5.42
CA LEU A 54 -4.48 -1.30 -5.22
C LEU A 54 -3.07 -1.30 -5.80
N ALA A 55 -2.92 -0.85 -7.05
CA ALA A 55 -1.64 -0.78 -7.73
C ALA A 55 -0.64 0.09 -6.96
N THR A 56 -1.05 1.30 -6.55
CA THR A 56 -0.22 2.21 -5.76
C THR A 56 0.21 1.60 -4.43
N ARG A 57 -0.70 0.90 -3.74
CA ARG A 57 -0.36 0.26 -2.46
C ARG A 57 0.63 -0.91 -2.64
N LEU A 58 0.52 -1.66 -3.74
CA LEU A 58 1.46 -2.72 -4.06
C LEU A 58 2.85 -2.16 -4.39
N GLU A 59 2.91 -1.06 -5.13
CA GLU A 59 4.16 -0.34 -5.43
C GLU A 59 4.84 0.15 -4.14
N GLN A 60 4.09 0.84 -3.27
CA GLN A 60 4.60 1.29 -1.96
C GLN A 60 5.10 0.14 -1.09
N LEU A 61 4.43 -1.01 -1.12
CA LEU A 61 4.87 -2.19 -0.37
C LEU A 61 6.16 -2.77 -0.94
N HIS A 62 6.30 -2.76 -2.26
CA HIS A 62 7.52 -3.20 -2.94
C HIS A 62 8.71 -2.30 -2.56
N GLU A 63 8.53 -0.98 -2.61
CA GLU A 63 9.54 0.00 -2.21
C GLU A 63 9.94 -0.15 -0.74
N GLN A 64 8.98 -0.30 0.17
CA GLN A 64 9.25 -0.53 1.59
C GLN A 64 10.05 -1.81 1.83
N THR A 65 9.74 -2.87 1.08
CA THR A 65 10.45 -4.15 1.16
C THR A 65 11.87 -4.01 0.63
N ALA A 66 12.08 -3.28 -0.47
CA ALA A 66 13.40 -2.98 -1.01
C ALA A 66 14.25 -2.17 -0.01
N ALA A 67 13.69 -1.10 0.56
CA ALA A 67 14.38 -0.29 1.58
C ALA A 67 14.72 -1.11 2.85
N HIS A 68 13.83 -2.01 3.26
CA HIS A 68 14.12 -2.95 4.35
C HIS A 68 15.20 -3.96 3.98
N ALA A 69 15.25 -4.43 2.73
CA ALA A 69 16.28 -5.36 2.28
C ALA A 69 17.67 -4.71 2.29
N GLU A 70 17.79 -3.43 1.90
CA GLU A 70 19.04 -2.66 1.95
C GLU A 70 19.53 -2.44 3.39
N THR A 71 18.62 -2.06 4.28
CA THR A 71 18.95 -1.88 5.72
C THR A 71 19.30 -3.23 6.37
N GLY A 72 18.50 -4.25 6.06
CA GLY A 72 18.67 -5.61 6.57
C GLY A 72 19.89 -6.32 6.02
N THR A 73 20.40 -5.97 4.83
CA THR A 73 21.66 -6.54 4.32
C THR A 73 22.86 -6.04 5.10
N ALA A 74 22.92 -4.74 5.43
CA ALA A 74 23.98 -4.21 6.29
C ALA A 74 23.92 -4.84 7.70
N GLU A 75 22.73 -5.02 8.25
CA GLU A 75 22.54 -5.65 9.55
C GLU A 75 22.84 -7.16 9.52
N ALA A 76 22.46 -7.85 8.44
CA ALA A 76 22.77 -9.27 8.23
C ALA A 76 24.28 -9.50 8.06
N VAL A 77 24.99 -8.63 7.32
CA VAL A 77 26.46 -8.68 7.21
C VAL A 77 27.09 -8.50 8.59
N ARG A 78 26.64 -7.51 9.37
CA ARG A 78 27.09 -7.32 10.75
C ARG A 78 26.86 -8.55 11.62
N TRP A 79 25.68 -9.18 11.56
CA TRP A 79 25.41 -10.42 12.30
C TRP A 79 26.22 -11.62 11.82
N ARG A 80 26.58 -11.65 10.53
CA ARG A 80 27.40 -12.70 9.93
C ARG A 80 28.87 -12.61 10.33
N ASP A 81 29.38 -11.39 10.52
CA ASP A 81 30.78 -11.14 10.91
C ASP A 81 30.99 -11.20 12.43
N ARG A 82 29.94 -10.93 13.20
CA ARG A 82 29.95 -10.92 14.68
C ARG A 82 30.53 -12.18 15.34
N PRO A 83 30.24 -13.42 14.90
CA PRO A 83 30.82 -14.63 15.49
C PRO A 83 32.33 -14.70 15.29
N ARG A 84 32.82 -14.21 14.15
CA ARG A 84 34.25 -14.19 13.82
C ARG A 84 34.99 -13.14 14.64
N GLU A 85 34.39 -11.96 14.83
CA GLU A 85 34.90 -10.96 15.77
C GLU A 85 34.93 -11.46 17.21
N LEU A 86 33.86 -12.13 17.66
CA LEU A 86 33.80 -12.73 18.99
C LEU A 86 34.86 -13.82 19.19
N ALA A 87 35.15 -14.62 18.16
CA ALA A 87 36.21 -15.62 18.20
C ALA A 87 37.62 -15.04 18.13
N ALA A 88 37.80 -13.84 17.55
CA ALA A 88 39.07 -13.14 17.49
C ALA A 88 39.37 -12.30 18.75
N ARG A 89 38.37 -12.08 19.61
CA ARG A 89 38.54 -11.35 20.87
C ARG A 89 39.36 -12.21 21.85
N PRO A 90 40.49 -11.71 22.36
CA PRO A 90 41.21 -12.41 23.42
C PRO A 90 40.28 -12.57 24.62
N LEU A 91 40.15 -13.81 25.09
CA LEU A 91 39.56 -14.09 26.40
C LEU A 91 40.56 -13.56 27.44
N ASP A 92 40.47 -12.28 27.79
CA ASP A 92 41.19 -11.78 28.95
C ASP A 92 40.70 -12.57 30.17
N GLY A 93 41.53 -13.53 30.56
CA GLY A 93 41.28 -14.40 31.68
C GLY A 93 41.50 -13.63 32.97
N ASP A 94 40.41 -13.17 33.58
CA ASP A 94 40.30 -13.17 35.04
C ASP A 94 38.83 -13.21 35.48
N THR A 95 38.21 -14.39 35.35
CA THR A 95 37.11 -14.82 36.23
C THR A 95 37.33 -16.31 36.54
N ALA A 96 38.55 -16.63 36.98
CA ALA A 96 38.78 -17.84 37.74
C ALA A 96 38.13 -17.66 39.12
N GLY A 97 36.89 -18.14 39.26
CA GLY A 97 36.26 -18.40 40.56
C GLY A 97 35.51 -17.22 41.18
N ALA A 98 34.27 -17.01 40.78
CA ALA A 98 33.29 -16.39 41.67
C ALA A 98 31.86 -16.88 41.36
N VAL A 99 31.32 -17.62 42.34
CA VAL A 99 29.89 -17.89 42.60
C VAL A 99 29.21 -18.95 41.73
N ILE A 100 29.39 -20.21 42.14
CA ILE A 100 28.22 -20.99 42.57
C ILE A 100 28.49 -21.40 44.03
N ALA A 101 27.77 -20.74 44.94
CA ALA A 101 27.53 -21.16 46.31
C ALA A 101 26.05 -20.93 46.59
#